data_AF-A0A448WH44-F1
#
_entry.id   AF-A0A448WH44-F1
#
_cell.length_a   1.000
_cell.length_b   1.000
_cell.length_c   1.000
_cell.angle_alpha   90.00
_cell.angle_beta   90.00
_cell.angle_gamma   90.00
#
_symmetry.space_group_name_H-M   'P 1'
#
loop_
_entity.id
_entity.type
_entity.pdbx_description
1 polymer ?
#
loop_
_entity_poly.entity_id
_entity_poly.type
_entity_poly.pdbx_seq_one_letter_code
_entity_poly.pdbx_strand_id
1 'polypeptide(L)'
;MRLSPISTDVSFAINLSDEEPIGEYYVFAFLPVRSSGFHFLVNADFDLTSSREDIDCSSQWNQNLAGRLPSVFVQMIKCCLQLPESALLTVGKFCHHSSKNFLISRILASLPVHQSTVSSSSVG
;
A
#
# COMPACT_ATOMS: atom_id res chain seq x y z
N MET A 1 -19.55 -20.18 0.53
CA MET A 1 -19.54 -19.09 1.53
C MET A 1 -18.30 -19.29 2.39
N ARG A 2 -17.31 -18.40 2.28
CA ARG A 2 -16.09 -18.46 3.10
C ARG A 2 -16.44 -18.04 4.52
N LEU A 3 -16.07 -18.84 5.52
CA LEU A 3 -16.15 -18.39 6.92
C LEU A 3 -15.16 -17.23 7.08
N SER A 4 -15.59 -16.11 7.66
CA SER A 4 -14.69 -14.98 7.92
C SER A 4 -13.54 -15.47 8.81
N PRO A 5 -12.29 -15.45 8.33
CA PRO A 5 -11.17 -15.92 9.13
C PRO A 5 -10.96 -14.99 10.33
N ILE A 6 -10.55 -15.57 11.46
CA ILE A 6 -10.28 -14.83 12.71
C ILE A 6 -8.98 -14.01 12.56
N SER A 7 -8.09 -14.41 11.65
CA SER A 7 -6.82 -13.73 11.35
C SER A 7 -6.41 -13.98 9.90
N THR A 8 -5.71 -13.02 9.29
CA THR A 8 -5.01 -13.19 8.01
C THR A 8 -3.67 -12.45 8.05
N ASP A 9 -2.75 -12.86 7.18
CA ASP A 9 -1.49 -12.16 6.95
C ASP A 9 -1.60 -11.25 5.73
N VAL A 10 -1.14 -10.01 5.89
CA VAL A 10 -1.07 -9.02 4.81
C VAL A 10 0.37 -8.56 4.67
N SER A 11 0.91 -8.69 3.46
CA SER A 11 2.25 -8.23 3.13
C SER A 11 2.19 -6.96 2.31
N PHE A 12 3.04 -5.99 2.65
CA PHE A 12 3.21 -4.74 1.91
C PHE A 12 4.65 -4.62 1.41
N ALA A 13 4.82 -4.02 0.23
CA ALA A 13 6.12 -3.54 -0.22
C ALA A 13 6.00 -2.12 -0.78
N ILE A 14 6.97 -1.29 -0.43
CA ILE A 14 7.01 0.13 -0.75
C ILE A 14 8.26 0.39 -1.57
N ASN A 15 8.12 1.18 -2.63
CA ASN A 15 9.25 1.61 -3.42
C ASN A 15 10.07 2.65 -2.64
N LEU A 16 11.37 2.37 -2.47
CA LEU A 16 12.30 3.25 -1.77
C LEU A 16 13.16 4.13 -2.69
N SER A 17 13.06 3.99 -4.02
CA SER A 17 13.81 4.78 -5.00
C SER A 17 13.27 6.20 -5.11
N ASP A 18 14.12 7.21 -5.14
CA ASP A 18 13.74 8.65 -5.25
C ASP A 18 13.19 9.09 -6.61
N GLU A 19 12.79 8.13 -7.45
CA GLU A 19 12.22 8.40 -8.76
C GLU A 19 10.73 8.74 -8.60
N GLU A 20 10.34 9.89 -9.14
CA GLU A 20 8.97 10.37 -9.21
C GLU A 20 8.52 10.48 -10.68
N PRO A 21 7.24 10.19 -11.01
CA PRO A 21 6.19 9.72 -10.10
C PRO A 21 6.34 8.25 -9.72
N ILE A 22 5.91 7.87 -8.51
CA ILE A 22 5.78 6.45 -8.13
C ILE A 22 4.71 5.80 -9.02
N GLY A 23 5.08 4.73 -9.73
CA GLY A 23 4.15 3.99 -10.59
C GLY A 23 3.07 3.23 -9.81
N GLU A 24 2.00 2.84 -10.51
CA GLU A 24 0.99 1.93 -9.96
C GLU A 24 1.52 0.49 -9.91
N TYR A 25 1.14 -0.24 -8.87
CA TYR A 25 1.49 -1.63 -8.66
C TYR A 25 0.28 -2.55 -8.68
N TYR A 26 0.55 -3.82 -9.02
CA TYR A 26 -0.44 -4.88 -8.94
C TYR A 26 -0.81 -5.21 -7.49
N VAL A 27 -2.07 -5.58 -7.28
CA VAL A 27 -2.54 -6.30 -6.11
C VAL A 27 -2.29 -7.78 -6.32
N PHE A 28 -1.82 -8.46 -5.27
CA PHE A 28 -1.48 -9.87 -5.28
C PHE A 28 -2.44 -10.66 -4.38
N ALA A 29 -2.79 -11.84 -4.87
CA ALA A 29 -3.40 -12.91 -4.09
C ALA A 29 -2.62 -14.19 -4.41
N PHE A 30 -1.41 -14.29 -3.84
CA PHE A 30 -0.34 -15.23 -4.24
C PHE A 30 0.23 -14.98 -5.66
N LEU A 31 -0.63 -14.74 -6.65
CA LEU A 31 -0.26 -14.30 -7.99
C LEU A 31 -0.68 -12.84 -8.23
N PRO A 32 -0.06 -12.12 -9.18
CA PRO A 32 -0.57 -10.82 -9.63
C PRO A 32 -2.01 -10.96 -10.13
N VAL A 33 -2.89 -10.08 -9.67
CA VAL A 33 -4.32 -10.06 -10.07
C VAL A 33 -4.57 -8.89 -11.02
N ARG A 34 -4.47 -7.66 -10.53
CA ARG A 34 -4.72 -6.43 -11.31
C ARG A 34 -3.98 -5.21 -10.76
N SER A 35 -3.83 -4.16 -11.56
CA SER A 35 -3.58 -2.81 -11.01
C SER A 35 -4.83 -2.30 -10.29
N SER A 36 -4.64 -1.65 -9.15
CA SER A 36 -5.72 -1.07 -8.34
C SER A 36 -5.48 0.41 -8.01
N GLY A 37 -4.57 1.08 -8.71
CA GLY A 37 -4.21 2.47 -8.43
C GLY A 37 -3.41 2.66 -7.13
N PHE A 38 -2.85 1.58 -6.57
CA PHE A 38 -1.96 1.67 -5.42
C PHE A 38 -0.53 1.92 -5.87
N HIS A 39 0.14 2.87 -5.21
CA HIS A 39 1.58 3.12 -5.38
C HIS A 39 2.43 2.26 -4.41
N PHE A 40 1.86 1.17 -3.92
CA PHE A 40 2.51 0.12 -3.14
C PHE A 40 1.99 -1.26 -3.58
N LEU A 41 2.78 -2.29 -3.32
CA LEU A 41 2.37 -3.68 -3.49
C LEU A 41 1.64 -4.14 -2.23
N VAL A 42 0.52 -4.84 -2.41
CA VAL A 42 -0.20 -5.52 -1.34
C VAL A 42 -0.51 -6.95 -1.75
N ASN A 43 -0.16 -7.89 -0.88
CA ASN A 43 -0.51 -9.30 -1.01
C ASN A 43 -1.35 -9.72 0.19
N ALA A 44 -2.53 -10.27 -0.09
CA ALA A 44 -3.42 -10.86 0.90
C ALA A 44 -4.29 -11.95 0.24
N ASP A 45 -5.02 -12.68 1.05
CA ASP A 45 -6.00 -13.68 0.65
C ASP A 45 -7.33 -13.05 0.20
N PHE A 46 -7.25 -12.10 -0.74
CA PHE A 46 -8.42 -11.46 -1.34
C PHE A 46 -9.34 -12.50 -1.99
N ASP A 47 -10.64 -12.35 -1.78
CA ASP A 47 -11.62 -13.10 -2.57
C ASP A 47 -11.60 -12.56 -4.00
N LEU A 48 -11.43 -13.45 -4.98
CA LEU A 48 -11.38 -13.08 -6.39
C LEU A 48 -12.70 -13.37 -7.08
N THR A 49 -12.94 -12.69 -8.20
CA THR A 49 -14.02 -13.05 -9.14
C THR A 49 -13.82 -14.47 -9.67
N SER A 50 -14.85 -15.05 -10.29
CA SER A 50 -14.77 -16.45 -10.78
C SER A 50 -13.67 -16.69 -11.82
N SER A 51 -13.30 -15.68 -12.63
CA SER A 51 -12.16 -15.78 -13.56
C SER A 51 -10.81 -15.76 -12.85
N ARG A 52 -10.78 -15.29 -11.59
CA ARG A 52 -9.57 -15.02 -10.79
C ARG A 52 -8.67 -13.92 -11.35
N GLU A 53 -9.17 -13.13 -12.29
CA GLU A 53 -8.44 -12.01 -12.91
C GLU A 53 -8.74 -10.67 -12.22
N ASP A 54 -9.69 -10.65 -11.28
CA ASP A 54 -10.11 -9.44 -10.58
C ASP A 54 -10.48 -9.73 -9.11
N ILE A 55 -10.45 -8.69 -8.28
CA ILE A 55 -10.86 -8.71 -6.88
C ILE A 55 -12.39 -8.61 -6.80
N ASP A 56 -13.04 -9.46 -6.00
CA ASP A 56 -14.48 -9.37 -5.78
C ASP A 56 -14.81 -8.22 -4.81
N CYS A 57 -15.17 -7.05 -5.34
CA CYS A 57 -15.56 -5.88 -4.55
C CYS A 57 -16.85 -6.08 -3.73
N SER A 58 -17.68 -7.06 -4.09
CA SER A 58 -18.89 -7.40 -3.34
C SER A 58 -18.61 -8.27 -2.10
N SER A 59 -17.41 -8.85 -2.02
CA SER A 59 -16.99 -9.64 -0.86
C SER A 59 -16.89 -8.77 0.40
N GLN A 60 -17.66 -9.15 1.43
CA GLN A 60 -17.56 -8.55 2.76
C GLN A 60 -16.15 -8.70 3.35
N TRP A 61 -15.45 -9.78 3.00
CA TRP A 61 -14.07 -10.01 3.45
C TRP A 61 -13.12 -8.97 2.85
N ASN A 62 -13.19 -8.76 1.54
CA ASN A 62 -12.36 -7.75 0.88
C ASN A 62 -12.66 -6.33 1.38
N GLN A 63 -13.93 -6.01 1.62
CA GLN A 63 -14.33 -4.73 2.22
C GLN A 63 -13.75 -4.59 3.64
N ASN A 64 -13.77 -5.66 4.44
CA ASN A 64 -13.15 -5.66 5.76
C ASN A 64 -11.62 -5.47 5.70
N LEU A 65 -10.94 -6.17 4.79
CA LEU A 65 -9.50 -6.04 4.57
C LEU A 65 -9.13 -4.62 4.15
N ALA A 66 -9.80 -4.09 3.12
CA ALA A 66 -9.57 -2.74 2.62
C ALA A 66 -9.80 -1.70 3.72
N GLY A 67 -10.85 -1.85 4.53
CA GLY A 67 -11.14 -0.97 5.66
C GLY A 67 -10.09 -1.00 6.78
N ARG A 68 -9.29 -2.07 6.89
CA ARG A 68 -8.18 -2.17 7.86
C ARG A 68 -6.87 -1.59 7.35
N LEU A 69 -6.63 -1.54 6.04
CA LEU A 69 -5.36 -1.05 5.46
C LEU A 69 -4.93 0.31 6.04
N PRO A 70 -5.79 1.35 6.16
CA PRO A 70 -5.37 2.63 6.72
C PRO A 70 -4.78 2.51 8.13
N SER A 71 -5.36 1.67 8.99
CA SER A 71 -4.87 1.45 10.36
C SER A 71 -3.50 0.78 10.38
N VAL A 72 -3.23 -0.12 9.43
CA VAL A 72 -1.93 -0.79 9.27
C VAL A 72 -0.86 0.23 8.88
N PHE A 73 -1.15 1.12 7.93
CA PHE A 73 -0.21 2.18 7.54
C PHE A 73 0.10 3.14 8.68
N VAL A 74 -0.92 3.56 9.46
CA VAL A 74 -0.71 4.38 10.66
C VAL A 74 0.21 3.67 11.65
N GLN A 75 0.00 2.37 11.89
CA GLN A 75 0.84 1.59 12.79
C GLN A 75 2.27 1.45 12.26
N MET A 76 2.44 1.21 10.96
CA MET A 76 3.74 1.13 10.31
C MET A 76 4.53 2.43 10.47
N ILE A 77 3.90 3.59 10.22
CA ILE A 77 4.53 4.91 10.42
C ILE A 77 4.94 5.11 11.87
N LYS A 78 4.07 4.76 12.84
CA LYS A 78 4.40 4.82 14.27
C LYS A 78 5.61 3.94 14.63
N CYS A 79 5.65 2.72 14.10
CA CYS A 79 6.79 1.83 14.28
C CYS A 79 8.07 2.45 13.69
N CYS A 80 8.03 2.97 12.45
CA CYS A 80 9.16 3.64 11.81
C CYS A 80 9.67 4.84 12.63
N LEU A 81 8.77 5.61 13.24
CA LEU A 81 9.13 6.74 14.10
C LEU A 81 9.90 6.29 15.36
N GLN A 82 9.60 5.11 15.88
CA GLN A 82 10.22 4.53 17.07
C GLN A 82 11.50 3.74 16.78
N LEU A 83 11.82 3.45 15.51
CA LEU A 83 13.03 2.71 15.16
C LEU A 83 14.31 3.48 15.54
N PRO A 84 15.33 2.82 16.10
CA PRO A 84 16.65 3.41 16.28
C PRO A 84 17.32 3.63 14.91
N GLU A 85 18.18 4.63 14.77
CA GLU A 85 18.87 4.90 13.50
C GLU A 85 19.71 3.72 13.02
N SER A 86 20.25 2.92 13.94
CA SER A 86 21.01 1.71 13.61
C SER A 86 20.16 0.69 12.83
N ALA A 87 18.85 0.60 13.06
CA ALA A 87 17.96 -0.27 12.30
C ALA A 87 17.80 0.19 10.84
N LEU A 88 18.02 1.48 10.58
CA LEU A 88 17.92 2.08 9.25
C LEU A 88 19.15 1.79 8.38
N LEU A 89 20.26 1.33 8.96
CA LEU A 89 21.47 0.98 8.21
C LEU A 89 21.24 -0.18 7.23
N THR A 90 20.28 -1.06 7.51
CA THR A 90 19.87 -2.13 6.59
C THR A 90 19.17 -1.58 5.36
N VAL A 91 18.39 -0.51 5.53
CA VAL A 91 17.76 0.26 4.44
C VAL A 91 18.81 1.10 3.68
N GLY A 92 19.82 1.59 4.43
CA GLY A 92 21.11 2.17 4.00
C GLY A 92 21.66 1.69 2.68
N LYS A 93 21.63 0.37 2.49
CA LYS A 93 22.28 -0.31 1.37
C LYS A 93 21.58 -0.10 0.04
N PHE A 94 20.34 0.40 0.05
CA PHE A 94 19.50 0.53 -1.13
C PHE A 94 19.30 1.98 -1.58
N CYS A 95 19.62 2.98 -0.73
CA CYS A 95 19.30 4.38 -1.00
C CYS A 95 20.46 5.31 -0.57
N HIS A 96 20.82 6.29 -1.40
CA HIS A 96 21.88 7.28 -1.10
C HIS A 96 21.57 8.14 0.15
N HIS A 97 20.32 8.21 0.58
CA HIS A 97 19.85 8.84 1.82
C HIS A 97 19.08 7.80 2.64
N SER A 98 19.60 7.40 3.80
CA SER A 98 18.89 6.49 4.70
C SER A 98 18.66 7.15 6.04
N SER A 99 17.71 8.08 6.05
CA SER A 99 17.19 8.70 7.26
C SER A 99 15.81 8.16 7.59
N LYS A 100 15.40 8.33 8.84
CA LYS A 100 14.02 8.03 9.27
C LYS A 100 13.00 8.81 8.45
N ASN A 101 13.31 10.09 8.20
CA ASN A 101 12.46 10.99 7.43
C ASN A 101 12.29 10.50 5.99
N PHE A 102 13.36 9.97 5.40
CA PHE A 102 13.31 9.37 4.06
C PHE A 102 12.27 8.25 3.99
N LEU A 103 12.37 7.26 4.88
CA LEU A 103 11.43 6.14 4.91
C LEU A 103 9.98 6.60 5.11
N ILE A 104 9.76 7.54 6.01
CA ILE A 104 8.43 8.09 6.26
C ILE A 104 7.92 8.80 5.01
N SER A 105 8.74 9.61 4.34
CA SER A 105 8.37 10.25 3.08
C SER A 105 8.02 9.22 2.00
N ARG A 106 8.76 8.12 1.87
CA ARG A 106 8.47 7.03 0.94
C ARG A 106 7.14 6.32 1.26
N ILE A 107 6.87 6.07 2.54
CA ILE A 107 5.58 5.51 2.99
C ILE A 107 4.43 6.46 2.67
N LEU A 108 4.60 7.76 2.90
CA LEU A 108 3.55 8.75 2.65
C LEU A 108 3.29 8.94 1.15
N ALA A 109 4.35 8.95 0.32
CA ALA A 109 4.23 9.08 -1.12
C ALA A 109 3.51 7.88 -1.77
N SER A 110 3.57 6.69 -1.15
CA SER A 110 2.87 5.52 -1.66
C SER A 110 1.37 5.52 -1.34
N LEU A 111 0.91 6.35 -0.40
CA LEU A 111 -0.50 6.43 -0.05
C LEU A 111 -1.29 7.16 -1.14
N PRO A 112 -2.52 6.72 -1.45
CA PRO A 112 -3.40 7.47 -2.32
C PRO A 112 -3.77 8.80 -1.64
N VAL A 113 -3.09 9.87 -2.01
CA VAL A 113 -3.49 11.23 -1.64
C VAL A 113 -4.74 11.52 -2.45
N HIS A 114 -5.85 11.81 -1.77
CA HIS A 114 -7.04 12.30 -2.44
C HIS A 114 -6.68 13.65 -3.06
N GLN A 115 -6.27 13.64 -4.34
CA GLN A 115 -6.19 14.86 -5.12
C GLN A 115 -7.63 15.33 -5.23
N SER A 116 -8.02 16.25 -4.33
CA SER A 116 -9.20 17.06 -4.57
C SER A 116 -8.89 17.77 -5.87
N THR A 117 -9.45 17.27 -6.96
CA THR A 117 -9.42 17.94 -8.25
C THR A 117 -10.05 19.29 -8.00
N VAL A 118 -9.23 20.32 -7.84
CA VAL A 118 -9.69 21.69 -8.05
C VAL A 118 -9.96 21.74 -9.53
N SER A 119 -11.19 21.38 -9.90
CA SER A 119 -11.76 21.60 -11.20
C SER A 119 -11.75 23.10 -11.40
N SER A 120 -10.67 23.63 -11.99
CA SER A 120 -10.66 24.96 -12.57
C SER A 120 -11.65 24.92 -13.73
N SER A 121 -12.91 25.23 -13.41
CA SER A 121 -13.91 25.63 -14.39
C SER A 121 -13.38 26.87 -15.09
N SER A 122 -12.72 26.66 -16.22
CA SER A 122 -12.48 27.70 -17.21
C SER A 122 -13.83 28.16 -17.73
N VAL A 123 -14.23 29.35 -17.28
CA VAL A 123 -15.29 30.14 -17.92
C VAL A 123 -14.78 30.48 -19.32
N GLY A 124 -15.53 30.07 -20.33
CA GLY A 124 -15.40 30.45 -21.74
C GLY A 124 -16.79 30.43 -22.37
#